data_AF-A0A527ZWN0-F1
#
_entry.id   AF-A0A527ZWN0-F1
#
_cell.length_a   1.000
_cell.length_b   1.000
_cell.length_c   1.000
_cell.angle_alpha   90.00
_cell.angle_beta   90.00
_cell.angle_gamma   90.00
#
_symmetry.space_group_name_H-M   'P 1'
#
loop_
_entity.id
_entity.type
_entity.pdbx_description
1 polymer ?
#
loop_
_entity_poly.entity_id
_entity_poly.type
_entity_poly.pdbx_seq_one_letter_code
_entity_poly.pdbx_strand_id
1 'polypeptide(L)'
;KLVSLDRITALERDAVRLKGEHGQLTAAIAQSKGRTSEIRLQIIQIDQDLRSEVASELRDVQAKISESVERKVSAEDQLKRIDIRSPQTGVVHQLGVHTVGGVISPGELIMLIVPVSDDLTVEARVAPQDIDQLTSGQSATLRLSAFNQQTTPQLNGAVSKISADLNVDEKTGTSFYTVHVVLPRTELARLKGVALAPGMPVEVFFSTGNRTMLSYLVKPLADQIQRAFREE
;
A
#
# COMPACT_ATOMS: atom_id res chain seq x y z
N LYS A 1 -59.94 96.08 -9.53
CA LYS A 1 -58.49 96.24 -9.76
C LYS A 1 -58.16 95.64 -11.12
N LEU A 2 -58.01 96.46 -12.16
CA LEU A 2 -57.60 96.02 -13.49
C LEU A 2 -56.06 95.91 -13.48
N VAL A 3 -55.53 94.75 -13.86
CA VAL A 3 -54.08 94.54 -13.99
C VAL A 3 -53.68 94.97 -15.42
N SER A 4 -52.54 95.64 -15.58
CA SER A 4 -52.07 96.09 -16.90
C SER A 4 -51.68 94.92 -17.81
N LEU A 5 -51.98 95.04 -19.10
CA LEU A 5 -51.67 94.04 -20.13
C LEU A 5 -50.17 93.68 -20.16
N ASP A 6 -49.29 94.67 -19.95
CA ASP A 6 -47.84 94.50 -19.89
C ASP A 6 -47.37 93.56 -18.78
N ARG A 7 -48.11 93.50 -17.67
CA ARG A 7 -47.76 92.62 -16.55
C ARG A 7 -48.17 91.18 -16.82
N ILE A 8 -49.25 90.97 -17.57
CA ILE A 8 -49.69 89.63 -17.99
C ILE A 8 -48.68 89.06 -18.99
N THR A 9 -48.28 89.84 -20.00
CA THR A 9 -47.30 89.39 -21.02
C THR A 9 -45.89 89.18 -20.44
N ALA A 10 -45.50 89.93 -19.40
CA ALA A 10 -44.27 89.66 -18.66
C ALA A 10 -44.33 88.33 -17.90
N LEU A 11 -45.43 88.05 -17.19
CA LEU A 11 -45.63 86.79 -16.47
C LEU A 11 -45.69 85.58 -17.41
N GLU A 12 -46.32 85.71 -18.58
CA GLU A 12 -46.34 84.65 -19.59
C GLU A 12 -44.95 84.33 -20.13
N ARG A 13 -44.13 85.36 -20.43
CA ARG A 13 -42.74 85.16 -20.85
C ARG A 13 -41.91 84.47 -19.77
N ASP A 14 -42.08 84.87 -18.51
CA ASP A 14 -41.41 84.22 -17.38
C ASP A 14 -41.86 82.76 -17.21
N ALA A 15 -43.14 82.46 -17.38
CA ALA A 15 -43.65 81.08 -17.32
C ALA A 15 -43.03 80.21 -18.42
N VAL A 16 -42.91 80.73 -19.66
CA VAL A 16 -42.25 80.01 -20.76
C VAL A 16 -40.76 79.80 -20.48
N ARG A 17 -40.06 80.82 -19.97
CA ARG A 17 -38.64 80.72 -19.57
C ARG A 17 -38.44 79.65 -18.49
N LEU A 18 -39.23 79.70 -17.41
CA LEU A 18 -39.18 78.71 -16.32
C LEU A 18 -39.50 77.30 -16.81
N LYS A 19 -40.45 77.15 -17.75
CA LYS A 19 -40.75 75.85 -18.37
C LYS A 19 -39.57 75.32 -19.20
N GLY A 20 -38.87 76.20 -19.92
CA GLY A 20 -37.64 75.87 -20.62
C GLY A 20 -36.51 75.44 -19.68
N GLU A 21 -36.26 76.21 -18.62
CA GLU A 21 -35.29 75.89 -17.56
C GLU A 21 -35.62 74.55 -16.89
N HIS A 22 -36.89 74.30 -16.58
CA HIS A 22 -37.35 73.02 -16.04
C HIS A 22 -37.06 71.85 -16.99
N GLY A 23 -37.31 72.03 -18.30
CA GLY A 23 -36.99 71.02 -19.31
C GLY A 23 -35.49 70.74 -19.40
N GLN A 24 -34.66 71.78 -19.38
CA GLN A 24 -33.20 71.65 -19.37
C GLN A 24 -32.69 70.92 -18.11
N LEU A 25 -33.19 71.29 -16.93
CA LEU A 25 -32.85 70.60 -15.68
C LEU A 25 -33.31 69.14 -15.68
N THR A 26 -34.49 68.85 -16.23
CA THR A 26 -34.99 67.47 -16.37
C THR A 26 -34.07 66.63 -17.26
N ALA A 27 -33.63 67.18 -18.38
CA ALA A 27 -32.67 66.52 -19.27
C ALA A 27 -31.31 66.31 -18.59
N ALA A 28 -30.81 67.31 -17.86
CA ALA A 28 -29.56 67.20 -17.09
C ALA A 28 -29.63 66.13 -16.00
N ILE A 29 -30.77 66.01 -15.30
CA ILE A 29 -31.01 64.94 -14.33
C ILE A 29 -31.00 63.57 -15.02
N ALA A 30 -31.68 63.43 -16.16
CA ALA A 30 -31.70 62.18 -16.91
C ALA A 30 -30.30 61.77 -17.39
N GLN A 31 -29.52 62.72 -17.92
CA GLN A 31 -28.13 62.50 -18.33
C GLN A 31 -27.25 62.08 -17.15
N SER A 32 -27.37 62.76 -16.00
CA SER A 32 -26.61 62.44 -14.79
C SER A 32 -26.96 61.05 -14.24
N LYS A 33 -28.23 60.66 -14.30
CA LYS A 33 -28.68 59.30 -13.96
C LYS A 33 -28.10 58.25 -14.91
N GLY A 34 -28.07 58.54 -16.22
CA GLY A 34 -27.43 57.68 -17.21
C GLY A 34 -25.94 57.45 -16.90
N ARG A 35 -25.20 58.53 -16.64
CA ARG A 35 -23.78 58.47 -16.26
C ARG A 35 -23.56 57.71 -14.94
N THR A 36 -24.47 57.86 -13.97
CA THR A 36 -24.42 57.10 -12.72
C THR A 36 -24.57 55.60 -12.97
N SER A 37 -25.49 55.19 -13.84
CA SER A 37 -25.68 53.78 -14.22
C SER A 37 -24.48 53.21 -14.96
N GLU A 38 -23.88 53.98 -15.87
CA GLU A 38 -22.65 53.59 -16.57
C GLU A 38 -21.49 53.36 -15.61
N ILE A 39 -21.25 54.29 -14.67
CA ILE A 39 -20.20 54.15 -13.66
C ILE A 39 -20.47 52.93 -12.76
N ARG A 40 -21.74 52.67 -12.40
CA ARG A 40 -22.09 51.46 -11.61
C ARG A 40 -21.76 50.17 -12.36
N LEU A 41 -22.01 50.12 -13.67
CA LEU A 41 -21.64 48.97 -14.48
C LEU A 41 -20.12 48.81 -14.56
N GLN A 42 -19.37 49.91 -14.70
CA GLN A 42 -17.91 49.88 -14.67
C GLN A 42 -17.36 49.35 -13.33
N ILE A 43 -17.95 49.76 -12.19
CA ILE A 43 -17.57 49.23 -10.87
C ILE A 43 -17.77 47.71 -10.82
N ILE A 44 -18.93 47.21 -11.28
CA ILE A 44 -19.21 45.76 -11.31
C ILE A 44 -18.21 45.03 -12.21
N GLN A 45 -17.87 45.61 -13.36
CA GLN A 45 -16.91 45.02 -14.28
C GLN A 45 -15.52 44.92 -13.66
N ILE A 46 -15.03 46.00 -13.04
CA ILE A 46 -13.73 46.02 -12.34
C ILE A 46 -13.71 44.97 -11.22
N ASP A 47 -14.77 44.86 -10.42
CA ASP A 47 -14.87 43.84 -9.37
C ASP A 47 -14.82 42.42 -9.94
N GLN A 48 -15.46 42.19 -11.09
CA GLN A 48 -15.49 40.87 -11.72
C GLN A 48 -14.15 40.52 -12.38
N ASP A 49 -13.50 41.49 -13.02
CA ASP A 49 -12.17 41.33 -13.60
C ASP A 49 -11.14 41.02 -12.49
N LEU A 50 -11.17 41.76 -11.37
CA LEU A 50 -10.32 41.50 -10.22
C LEU A 50 -10.55 40.10 -9.64
N ARG A 51 -11.82 39.67 -9.49
CA ARG A 51 -12.13 38.31 -9.01
C ARG A 51 -11.60 37.24 -9.95
N SER A 52 -11.67 37.47 -11.27
CA SER A 52 -11.16 36.55 -12.29
C SER A 52 -9.64 36.44 -12.22
N GLU A 53 -8.95 37.58 -12.09
CA GLU A 53 -7.50 37.65 -11.97
C GLU A 53 -7.01 36.93 -10.70
N VAL A 54 -7.60 37.24 -9.55
CA VAL A 54 -7.28 36.57 -8.26
C VAL A 54 -7.54 35.07 -8.34
N ALA A 55 -8.64 34.64 -8.99
CA ALA A 55 -8.93 33.22 -9.16
C ALA A 55 -7.95 32.53 -10.13
N SER A 56 -7.38 33.25 -11.09
CA SER A 56 -6.32 32.73 -11.95
C SER A 56 -5.00 32.60 -11.18
N GLU A 57 -4.58 33.65 -10.49
CA GLU A 57 -3.36 33.65 -9.70
C GLU A 57 -3.39 32.57 -8.60
N LEU A 58 -4.53 32.41 -7.93
CA LEU A 58 -4.72 31.35 -6.94
C LEU A 58 -4.54 29.95 -7.55
N ARG A 59 -5.09 29.72 -8.76
CA ARG A 59 -4.92 28.44 -9.47
C ARG A 59 -3.46 28.19 -9.83
N ASP A 60 -2.76 29.21 -10.31
CA ASP A 60 -1.34 29.11 -10.68
C ASP A 60 -0.44 28.85 -9.46
N VAL A 61 -0.70 29.55 -8.35
CA VAL A 61 0.01 29.33 -7.08
C VAL A 61 -0.28 27.92 -6.55
N GLN A 62 -1.54 27.46 -6.60
CA GLN A 62 -1.90 26.11 -6.17
C GLN A 62 -1.21 25.04 -7.02
N ALA A 63 -1.08 25.24 -8.32
CA ALA A 63 -0.34 24.34 -9.20
C ALA A 63 1.16 24.29 -8.82
N LYS A 64 1.78 25.44 -8.57
CA LYS A 64 3.18 25.53 -8.11
C LYS A 64 3.40 24.88 -6.75
N ILE A 65 2.43 24.99 -5.84
CA ILE A 65 2.47 24.31 -4.54
C ILE A 65 2.47 22.79 -4.75
N SER A 66 1.55 22.26 -5.57
CA SER A 66 1.48 20.83 -5.86
C SER A 66 2.77 20.31 -6.48
N GLU A 67 3.33 21.03 -7.45
CA GLU A 67 4.63 20.69 -8.06
C GLU A 67 5.77 20.68 -7.02
N SER A 68 5.80 21.69 -6.13
CA SER A 68 6.82 21.78 -5.09
C SER A 68 6.70 20.65 -4.05
N VAL A 69 5.48 20.22 -3.73
CA VAL A 69 5.22 19.07 -2.85
C VAL A 69 5.76 17.78 -3.49
N GLU A 70 5.51 17.56 -4.78
CA GLU A 70 6.03 16.39 -5.49
C GLU A 70 7.57 16.38 -5.54
N ARG A 71 8.18 17.55 -5.84
CA ARG A 71 9.64 17.71 -5.78
C ARG A 71 10.19 17.42 -4.39
N LYS A 72 9.50 17.86 -3.34
CA LYS A 72 9.88 17.57 -1.95
C LYS A 72 9.85 16.08 -1.66
N VAL A 73 8.78 15.37 -2.05
CA VAL A 73 8.68 13.91 -1.85
C VAL A 73 9.81 13.17 -2.57
N SER A 74 10.12 13.55 -3.81
CA SER A 74 11.24 12.98 -4.56
C SER A 74 12.59 13.23 -3.88
N ALA A 75 12.83 14.45 -3.40
CA ALA A 75 14.06 14.80 -2.68
C ALA A 75 14.16 14.07 -1.32
N GLU A 76 13.05 13.90 -0.60
CA GLU A 76 13.00 13.13 0.64
C GLU A 76 13.29 11.63 0.39
N ASP A 77 12.81 11.07 -0.72
CA ASP A 77 13.12 9.69 -1.10
C ASP A 77 14.60 9.52 -1.45
N GLN A 78 15.18 10.48 -2.20
CA GLN A 78 16.62 10.51 -2.46
C GLN A 78 17.44 10.58 -1.17
N LEU A 79 17.03 11.43 -0.22
CA LEU A 79 17.68 11.56 1.08
C LEU A 79 17.62 10.25 1.88
N LYS A 80 16.46 9.57 1.90
CA LYS A 80 16.31 8.27 2.57
C LYS A 80 17.20 7.19 1.96
N ARG A 81 17.52 7.27 0.66
CA ARG A 81 18.39 6.31 -0.04
C ARG A 81 19.88 6.55 0.18
N ILE A 82 20.28 7.64 0.82
CA ILE A 82 21.68 7.87 1.22
C ILE A 82 22.10 6.86 2.30
N ASP A 83 21.22 6.64 3.29
CA ASP A 83 21.43 5.65 4.34
C ASP A 83 20.75 4.33 3.99
N ILE A 84 21.52 3.41 3.40
CA ILE A 84 21.01 2.09 3.02
C ILE A 84 20.91 1.22 4.27
N ARG A 85 19.67 0.93 4.69
CA ARG A 85 19.36 0.10 5.87
C ARG A 85 18.84 -1.28 5.47
N SER A 86 19.15 -2.28 6.28
CA SER A 86 18.56 -3.61 6.16
C SER A 86 17.05 -3.58 6.49
N PRO A 87 16.18 -4.25 5.71
CA PRO A 87 14.77 -4.37 6.04
C PRO A 87 14.49 -5.30 7.24
N GLN A 88 15.44 -6.18 7.58
CA GLN A 88 15.30 -7.18 8.63
C GLN A 88 16.56 -7.25 9.50
N THR A 89 16.39 -7.60 10.77
CA THR A 89 17.51 -7.86 11.67
C THR A 89 18.25 -9.13 11.24
N GLY A 90 19.57 -9.06 11.16
CA GLY A 90 20.37 -10.15 10.61
C GLY A 90 21.85 -10.00 10.90
N VAL A 91 22.61 -11.01 10.50
CA VAL A 91 24.08 -10.97 10.49
C VAL A 91 24.55 -10.69 9.07
N VAL A 92 25.54 -9.80 8.92
CA VAL A 92 26.17 -9.53 7.62
C VAL A 92 27.05 -10.73 7.27
N HIS A 93 26.66 -11.49 6.24
CA HIS A 93 27.39 -12.66 5.76
C HIS A 93 28.50 -12.28 4.78
N GLN A 94 28.22 -11.33 3.89
CA GLN A 94 29.17 -10.87 2.89
C GLN A 94 28.98 -9.38 2.61
N LEU A 95 30.09 -8.65 2.54
CA LEU A 95 30.13 -7.27 2.08
C LEU A 95 30.58 -7.28 0.61
N GLY A 96 29.87 -6.59 -0.27
CA GLY A 96 30.23 -6.43 -1.69
C GLY A 96 31.18 -5.26 -1.89
N VAL A 97 30.97 -4.16 -1.16
CA VAL A 97 31.75 -2.92 -1.28
C VAL A 97 32.65 -2.74 -0.06
N HIS A 98 33.96 -2.69 -0.30
CA HIS A 98 34.97 -2.65 0.77
C HIS A 98 35.71 -1.31 0.87
N THR A 99 35.41 -0.35 -0.01
CA THR A 99 36.16 0.90 -0.18
C THR A 99 35.38 2.13 0.30
N VAL A 100 36.05 2.99 1.05
CA VAL A 100 35.48 4.28 1.48
C VAL A 100 35.59 5.27 0.31
N GLY A 101 34.47 5.89 -0.06
CA GLY A 101 34.39 6.82 -1.19
C GLY A 101 34.23 6.16 -2.57
N GLY A 102 33.99 4.85 -2.61
CA GLY A 102 33.62 4.15 -3.85
C GLY A 102 32.24 4.58 -4.35
N VAL A 103 32.06 4.58 -5.67
CA VAL A 103 30.77 4.86 -6.31
C VAL A 103 30.02 3.54 -6.49
N ILE A 104 28.76 3.49 -6.06
CA ILE A 104 27.89 2.31 -6.15
C ILE A 104 26.84 2.57 -7.22
N SER A 105 26.71 1.63 -8.17
CA SER A 105 25.72 1.74 -9.24
C SER A 105 24.32 1.28 -8.79
N PRO A 106 23.24 1.78 -9.41
CA PRO A 106 21.89 1.28 -9.11
C PRO A 106 21.79 -0.23 -9.34
N GLY A 107 21.27 -0.95 -8.33
CA GLY A 107 21.11 -2.41 -8.38
C GLY A 107 22.36 -3.22 -8.04
N GLU A 108 23.47 -2.57 -7.72
CA GLU A 108 24.67 -3.25 -7.27
C GLU A 108 24.50 -3.85 -5.86
N LEU A 109 25.00 -5.08 -5.66
CA LEU A 109 24.90 -5.79 -4.40
C LEU A 109 25.92 -5.24 -3.39
N ILE A 110 25.44 -4.55 -2.36
CA ILE A 110 26.30 -3.92 -1.34
C ILE A 110 26.62 -4.88 -0.20
N MET A 111 25.62 -5.63 0.27
CA MET A 111 25.78 -6.59 1.37
C MET A 111 24.74 -7.70 1.30
N LEU A 112 25.12 -8.88 1.77
CA LEU A 112 24.22 -10.01 2.01
C LEU A 112 23.99 -10.14 3.51
N ILE A 113 22.73 -10.09 3.90
CA ILE A 113 22.29 -10.20 5.28
C ILE A 113 21.52 -11.50 5.44
N VAL A 114 21.93 -12.31 6.40
CA VAL A 114 21.20 -13.52 6.79
C VAL A 114 20.31 -13.14 7.97
N PRO A 115 18.97 -13.19 7.82
CA PRO A 115 18.06 -12.88 8.92
C PRO A 115 18.32 -13.79 10.12
N VAL A 116 18.32 -13.21 11.31
CA VAL A 116 18.23 -14.01 12.54
C VAL A 116 16.75 -14.27 12.75
N SER A 117 16.19 -15.19 11.96
CA SER A 117 14.85 -15.70 12.21
C SER A 117 14.94 -16.56 13.47
N ASP A 118 14.42 -16.04 14.58
CA ASP A 118 14.37 -16.78 15.85
C ASP A 118 13.53 -18.07 15.78
N ASP A 119 12.72 -18.22 14.73
CA ASP A 119 11.83 -19.36 14.56
C ASP A 119 12.48 -20.38 13.63
N LEU A 120 13.14 -21.37 14.24
CA LEU A 120 13.81 -22.46 13.56
C LEU A 120 12.75 -23.39 12.96
N THR A 121 12.51 -23.26 11.65
CA THR A 121 11.62 -24.14 10.90
C THR A 121 12.40 -25.30 10.28
N VAL A 122 11.89 -26.52 10.42
CA VAL A 122 12.44 -27.70 9.77
C VAL A 122 11.67 -27.97 8.49
N GLU A 123 12.41 -28.17 7.39
CA GLU A 123 11.85 -28.59 6.11
C GLU A 123 11.94 -30.11 5.99
N ALA A 124 10.78 -30.75 5.82
CA ALA A 124 10.68 -32.17 5.55
C ALA A 124 10.23 -32.41 4.11
N ARG A 125 10.90 -33.34 3.42
CA ARG A 125 10.50 -33.80 2.09
C ARG A 125 9.57 -35.00 2.24
N VAL A 126 8.41 -34.96 1.61
CA VAL A 126 7.39 -36.01 1.68
C VAL A 126 7.09 -36.55 0.30
N ALA A 127 6.98 -37.87 0.18
CA ALA A 127 6.62 -38.53 -1.07
C ALA A 127 5.18 -38.17 -1.49
N PRO A 128 4.89 -38.02 -2.79
CA PRO A 128 3.56 -37.61 -3.27
C PRO A 128 2.43 -38.56 -2.84
N GLN A 129 2.74 -39.84 -2.69
CA GLN A 129 1.81 -40.87 -2.22
C GLN A 129 1.36 -40.70 -0.75
N ASP A 130 2.13 -39.95 0.05
CA ASP A 130 1.91 -39.79 1.48
C ASP A 130 1.30 -38.41 1.83
N ILE A 131 1.09 -37.53 0.84
CA ILE A 131 0.55 -36.17 1.05
C ILE A 131 -0.87 -36.19 1.62
N ASP A 132 -1.69 -37.18 1.23
CA ASP A 132 -3.07 -37.36 1.69
C ASP A 132 -3.17 -37.63 3.20
N GLN A 133 -2.06 -37.99 3.85
CA GLN A 133 -2.01 -38.30 5.28
C GLN A 133 -1.56 -37.09 6.12
N LEU A 134 -1.24 -35.97 5.48
CA LEU A 134 -0.73 -34.77 6.12
C LEU A 134 -1.78 -33.67 6.18
N THR A 135 -1.87 -33.04 7.34
CA THR A 135 -2.77 -31.91 7.57
C THR A 135 -2.02 -30.77 8.26
N SER A 136 -2.42 -29.53 7.95
CA SER A 136 -1.88 -28.37 8.66
C SER A 136 -2.28 -28.44 10.15
N GLY A 137 -1.34 -28.13 11.05
CA GLY A 137 -1.52 -28.24 12.50
C GLY A 137 -1.26 -29.64 13.09
N GLN A 138 -0.96 -30.64 12.28
CA GLN A 138 -0.65 -31.99 12.75
C GLN A 138 0.64 -32.02 13.58
N SER A 139 0.61 -32.77 14.69
CA SER A 139 1.79 -32.98 15.53
C SER A 139 2.81 -33.88 14.82
N ALA A 140 4.06 -33.42 14.81
CA ALA A 140 5.19 -34.14 14.25
C ALA A 140 6.29 -34.29 15.31
N THR A 141 6.89 -35.47 15.38
CA THR A 141 8.04 -35.74 16.24
C THR A 141 9.31 -35.65 15.40
N LEU A 142 10.22 -34.77 15.78
CA LEU A 142 11.47 -34.55 15.09
C LEU A 142 12.62 -35.25 15.81
N ARG A 143 13.45 -35.93 15.03
CA ARG A 143 14.65 -36.61 15.48
C ARG A 143 15.86 -36.00 14.78
N LEU A 144 16.74 -35.37 15.55
CA LEU A 144 17.97 -34.79 15.04
C LEU A 144 18.99 -35.90 14.77
N SER A 145 19.06 -36.37 13.53
CA SER A 145 19.95 -37.46 13.13
C SER A 145 21.45 -37.13 13.27
N ALA A 146 21.79 -35.84 13.29
CA ALA A 146 23.15 -35.33 13.48
C ALA A 146 23.71 -35.52 14.90
N PHE A 147 22.86 -35.77 15.92
CA PHE A 147 23.29 -35.93 17.31
C PHE A 147 23.13 -37.36 17.82
N ASN A 148 23.84 -37.69 18.91
CA ASN A 148 23.75 -39.02 19.52
C ASN A 148 22.33 -39.30 20.04
N GLN A 149 21.73 -40.38 19.52
CA GLN A 149 20.34 -40.78 19.75
C GLN A 149 20.06 -41.18 21.21
N GLN A 150 21.09 -41.55 21.98
CA GLN A 150 20.92 -41.91 23.40
C GLN A 150 20.85 -40.68 24.31
N THR A 151 21.42 -39.55 23.89
CA THR A 151 21.54 -38.34 24.71
C THR A 151 20.59 -37.23 24.31
N THR A 152 20.08 -37.26 23.06
CA THR A 152 19.28 -36.17 22.49
C THR A 152 17.79 -36.51 22.56
N PRO A 153 16.96 -35.69 23.23
CA PRO A 153 15.52 -35.92 23.30
C PRO A 153 14.85 -35.72 21.93
N GLN A 154 13.79 -36.48 21.67
CA GLN A 154 12.89 -36.22 20.54
C GLN A 154 12.13 -34.91 20.78
N LEU A 155 12.01 -34.10 19.74
CA LEU A 155 11.37 -32.79 19.82
C LEU A 155 9.97 -32.87 19.23
N ASN A 156 9.01 -32.23 19.86
CA ASN A 156 7.66 -32.11 19.32
C ASN A 156 7.55 -30.82 18.51
N GLY A 157 7.02 -30.90 17.30
CA GLY A 157 6.72 -29.77 16.43
C GLY A 157 5.31 -29.88 15.86
N ALA A 158 4.88 -28.83 15.17
CA ALA A 158 3.61 -28.79 14.48
C ALA A 158 3.82 -28.40 13.01
N VAL A 159 3.08 -29.06 12.11
CA VAL A 159 3.07 -28.70 10.69
C VAL A 159 2.47 -27.31 10.55
N SER A 160 3.26 -26.36 10.06
CA SER A 160 2.80 -24.98 9.84
C SER A 160 2.28 -24.78 8.42
N LYS A 161 3.01 -25.30 7.44
CA LYS A 161 2.71 -25.12 6.02
C LYS A 161 3.09 -26.35 5.21
N ILE A 162 2.20 -26.75 4.33
CA ILE A 162 2.44 -27.77 3.31
C ILE A 162 2.52 -27.02 1.98
N SER A 163 3.60 -27.18 1.24
CA SER A 163 3.72 -26.59 -0.10
C SER A 163 2.67 -27.20 -1.01
N ALA A 164 1.94 -26.33 -1.72
CA ALA A 164 0.93 -26.76 -2.69
C ALA A 164 1.57 -27.36 -3.96
N ASP A 165 2.84 -27.02 -4.21
CA ASP A 165 3.54 -27.39 -5.44
C ASP A 165 4.40 -28.64 -5.24
N LEU A 166 4.36 -29.51 -6.24
CA LEU A 166 5.20 -30.68 -6.33
C LEU A 166 6.59 -30.28 -6.85
N ASN A 167 7.61 -30.41 -6.00
CA ASN A 167 8.99 -30.11 -6.38
C ASN A 167 9.66 -31.36 -6.95
N VAL A 168 10.53 -31.19 -7.94
CA VAL A 168 11.32 -32.28 -8.52
C VAL A 168 12.79 -32.01 -8.20
N ASP A 169 13.47 -33.00 -7.61
CA ASP A 169 14.90 -32.90 -7.37
C ASP A 169 15.65 -33.04 -8.71
N GLU A 170 16.29 -31.98 -9.18
CA GLU A 170 16.99 -31.93 -10.48
C GLU A 170 18.08 -33.02 -10.62
N LYS A 171 18.63 -33.53 -9.51
CA LYS A 171 19.68 -34.55 -9.53
C LYS A 171 19.14 -35.97 -9.59
N THR A 172 17.99 -36.22 -8.98
CA THR A 172 17.45 -37.59 -8.83
C THR A 172 16.17 -37.83 -9.61
N GLY A 173 15.55 -36.78 -10.16
CA GLY A 173 14.25 -36.83 -10.84
C GLY A 173 13.08 -37.21 -9.93
N THR A 174 13.31 -37.31 -8.61
CA THR A 174 12.28 -37.73 -7.66
C THR A 174 11.40 -36.54 -7.30
N SER A 175 10.08 -36.70 -7.44
CA SER A 175 9.11 -35.68 -7.03
C SER A 175 8.81 -35.76 -5.54
N PHE A 176 8.75 -34.62 -4.85
CA PHE A 176 8.48 -34.52 -3.42
C PHE A 176 7.68 -33.24 -3.09
N TYR A 177 6.86 -33.31 -2.05
CA TYR A 177 6.26 -32.14 -1.43
C TYR A 177 7.15 -31.63 -0.29
N THR A 178 7.21 -30.32 -0.12
CA THR A 178 7.95 -29.69 0.99
C THR A 178 6.98 -29.35 2.11
N VAL A 179 7.28 -29.77 3.32
CA VAL A 179 6.47 -29.51 4.51
C VAL A 179 7.32 -28.76 5.53
N HIS A 180 6.81 -27.63 5.99
CA HIS A 180 7.44 -26.84 7.05
C HIS A 180 6.85 -27.24 8.41
N VAL A 181 7.75 -27.58 9.33
CA VAL A 181 7.41 -27.92 10.71
C VAL A 181 8.04 -26.87 11.62
N VAL A 182 7.21 -26.21 12.42
CA VAL A 182 7.65 -25.22 13.41
C VAL A 182 7.92 -25.94 14.73
N LEU A 183 9.07 -25.65 15.33
CA LEU A 183 9.42 -26.12 16.66
C LEU A 183 9.12 -25.03 17.69
N PRO A 184 8.31 -25.31 18.72
CA PRO A 184 8.12 -24.38 19.83
C PRO A 184 9.44 -24.08 20.55
N ARG A 185 9.65 -22.82 20.97
CA ARG A 185 10.85 -22.41 21.72
C ARG A 185 11.04 -23.21 23.02
N THR A 186 9.97 -23.71 23.62
CA THR A 186 9.99 -24.56 24.82
C THR A 186 10.66 -25.92 24.57
N GLU A 187 10.42 -26.52 23.41
CA GLU A 187 11.04 -27.78 23.01
C GLU A 187 12.51 -27.56 22.63
N LEU A 188 12.83 -26.43 21.97
CA LEU A 188 14.21 -26.03 21.70
C LEU A 188 15.03 -25.81 22.98
N ALA A 189 14.44 -25.28 24.05
CA ALA A 189 15.11 -25.10 25.34
C ALA A 189 15.51 -26.44 26.00
N ARG A 190 14.84 -27.56 25.67
CA ARG A 190 15.20 -28.89 26.17
C ARG A 190 16.52 -29.42 25.62
N LEU A 191 17.03 -28.82 24.55
CA LEU A 191 18.31 -29.18 23.93
C LEU A 191 19.54 -28.65 24.68
N LYS A 192 19.39 -28.09 25.89
CA LYS A 192 20.50 -27.70 26.80
C LYS A 192 21.68 -26.96 26.13
N GLY A 193 21.39 -26.06 25.18
CA GLY A 193 22.41 -25.21 24.55
C GLY A 193 23.15 -25.83 23.36
N VAL A 194 22.64 -26.91 22.77
CA VAL A 194 23.12 -27.39 21.46
C VAL A 194 22.72 -26.39 20.38
N ALA A 195 23.71 -25.74 19.76
CA ALA A 195 23.50 -24.79 18.68
C ALA A 195 23.04 -25.53 17.42
N LEU A 196 21.78 -25.30 17.01
CA LEU A 196 21.26 -25.83 15.76
C LEU A 196 21.70 -24.91 14.61
N ALA A 197 22.44 -25.46 13.64
CA ALA A 197 22.81 -24.76 12.42
C ALA A 197 21.85 -25.12 11.26
N PRO A 198 21.54 -24.17 10.35
CA PRO A 198 20.84 -24.48 9.11
C PRO A 198 21.59 -25.56 8.30
N GLY A 199 20.86 -26.50 7.71
CA GLY A 199 21.42 -27.57 6.86
C GLY A 199 21.72 -28.90 7.57
N MET A 200 21.43 -29.03 8.86
CA MET A 200 21.57 -30.31 9.56
C MET A 200 20.46 -31.30 9.16
N PRO A 201 20.78 -32.60 9.00
CA PRO A 201 19.79 -33.61 8.67
C PRO A 201 18.88 -33.92 9.86
N VAL A 202 17.57 -33.82 9.63
CA VAL A 202 16.52 -34.11 10.62
C VAL A 202 15.53 -35.08 10.01
N GLU A 203 15.15 -36.07 10.80
CA GLU A 203 14.05 -36.97 10.44
C GLU A 203 12.78 -36.50 11.12
N VAL A 204 11.69 -36.45 10.36
CA VAL A 204 10.40 -35.98 10.86
C VAL A 204 9.39 -37.12 10.77
N PHE A 205 8.81 -37.48 11.90
CA PHE A 205 7.78 -38.49 12.02
C PHE A 205 6.44 -37.79 12.23
N PHE A 206 5.54 -37.91 11.26
CA PHE A 206 4.20 -37.34 11.36
C PHE A 206 3.29 -38.31 12.11
N SER A 207 2.54 -37.81 13.10
CA SER A 207 1.55 -38.62 13.81
C SER A 207 0.35 -38.84 12.91
N THR A 208 0.34 -39.90 12.12
CA THR A 208 -0.82 -40.28 11.32
C THR A 208 -1.93 -40.75 12.26
N GLY A 209 -3.16 -40.30 12.03
CA GLY A 209 -4.29 -40.58 12.93
C GLY A 209 -4.48 -42.08 13.18
N ASN A 210 -4.97 -42.42 14.37
CA ASN A 210 -5.21 -43.81 14.80
C ASN A 210 -6.11 -44.53 13.79
N ARG A 211 -5.54 -45.36 12.91
CA ARG A 211 -6.30 -46.24 12.03
C ARG A 211 -6.78 -47.44 12.84
N THR A 212 -8.10 -47.64 12.90
CA THR A 212 -8.70 -48.89 13.36
C THR A 212 -8.56 -49.95 12.26
N MET A 213 -8.35 -51.23 12.63
CA MET A 213 -8.19 -52.34 11.66
C MET A 213 -9.33 -52.42 10.64
N LEU A 214 -10.53 -51.99 11.02
CA LEU A 214 -11.70 -51.89 10.16
C LEU A 214 -11.48 -50.94 8.96
N SER A 215 -10.70 -49.87 9.11
CA SER A 215 -10.45 -48.90 8.02
C SER A 215 -9.61 -49.49 6.89
N TYR A 216 -8.78 -50.50 7.16
CA TYR A 216 -7.97 -51.18 6.14
C TYR A 216 -8.81 -52.08 5.23
N LEU A 217 -9.88 -52.67 5.76
CA LEU A 217 -10.76 -53.54 4.99
C LEU A 217 -11.75 -52.75 4.12
N VAL A 218 -12.26 -51.62 4.64
CA VAL A 218 -13.38 -50.92 4.01
C VAL A 218 -12.92 -49.87 2.97
N LYS A 219 -11.73 -49.27 3.13
CA LYS A 219 -11.23 -48.23 2.22
C LYS A 219 -11.10 -48.67 0.75
N PRO A 220 -10.51 -49.84 0.40
CA PRO A 220 -10.42 -50.25 -1.01
C PRO A 220 -11.79 -50.53 -1.65
N LEU A 221 -12.78 -50.98 -0.86
CA LEU A 221 -14.14 -51.22 -1.33
C LEU A 221 -14.88 -49.90 -1.61
N ALA A 222 -14.71 -48.91 -0.73
CA ALA A 222 -15.28 -47.58 -0.89
C ALA A 222 -14.67 -46.83 -2.09
N ASP A 223 -13.33 -46.87 -2.24
CA ASP A 223 -12.61 -46.22 -3.35
C ASP A 223 -12.96 -46.83 -4.71
N GLN A 224 -13.22 -48.15 -4.78
CA GLN A 224 -13.72 -48.82 -6.00
C GLN A 224 -15.14 -48.39 -6.36
N ILE A 225 -16.03 -48.29 -5.38
CA ILE A 225 -17.41 -47.84 -5.63
C ILE A 225 -17.41 -46.38 -6.08
N GLN A 226 -16.61 -45.51 -5.48
CA GLN A 226 -16.52 -44.10 -5.87
C GLN A 226 -15.90 -43.87 -7.25
N ARG A 227 -14.98 -44.74 -7.70
CA ARG A 227 -14.46 -44.70 -9.08
C ARG A 227 -15.51 -45.16 -10.09
N ALA A 228 -16.28 -46.21 -9.78
CA ALA A 228 -17.33 -46.72 -10.68
C ALA A 228 -18.50 -45.74 -10.91
N PHE A 229 -18.76 -44.81 -9.97
CA PHE A 229 -19.81 -43.79 -10.10
C PHE A 229 -19.34 -42.46 -10.69
N ARG A 230 -18.04 -42.31 -11.04
CA ARG A 230 -17.50 -41.10 -11.70
C ARG A 230 -17.29 -41.28 -13.21
N GLU A 231 -17.68 -42.43 -13.75
CA GLU A 231 -17.53 -42.79 -15.15
C GLU A 231 -18.93 -42.98 -15.77
N GLU A 232 -19.63 -41.87 -15.97
CA GLU A 232 -20.59 -41.63 -17.08
C GLU A 232 -20.26 -40.28 -17.74
#